data_AF-A0AAD1HBF1-F1
#
_entry.id   AF-A0AAD1HBF1-F1
#
_cell.length_a   1.000
_cell.length_b   1.000
_cell.length_c   1.000
_cell.angle_alpha   90.00
_cell.angle_beta   90.00
_cell.angle_gamma   90.00
#
_symmetry.space_group_name_H-M   'P 1'
#
loop_
_entity.id
_entity.type
_entity.pdbx_description
1 polymer ?
#
loop_
_entity_poly.entity_id
_entity_poly.type
_entity_poly.pdbx_seq_one_letter_code
_entity_poly.pdbx_strand_id
1 'polypeptide(L)'
;MVRDSGHVIALDTAAMATAATGRPHRRKERIPPGPAAKAAAAQLLQLRQLPITAIETSTPSTDSTVIDLSAYERAAQNRTIQ
;
A
#
# COMPACT_ATOMS: atom_id res chain seq x y z
N MET A 1 41.41 -11.22 -7.83
CA MET A 1 41.88 -9.82 -7.81
C MET A 1 40.82 -9.00 -7.11
N VAL A 2 41.01 -8.68 -5.83
CA VAL A 2 40.04 -7.93 -5.00
C VAL A 2 40.11 -6.48 -5.44
N ARG A 3 38.99 -5.90 -5.87
CA ARG A 3 38.91 -4.47 -6.15
C ARG A 3 39.18 -3.76 -4.83
N ASP A 4 40.20 -2.91 -4.80
CA ASP A 4 40.53 -2.11 -3.63
C ASP A 4 39.27 -1.37 -3.17
N SER A 5 38.84 -1.58 -1.92
CA SER A 5 37.56 -1.06 -1.42
C SER A 5 37.47 0.45 -1.55
N GLY A 6 38.61 1.14 -1.45
CA GLY A 6 38.71 2.58 -1.66
C GLY A 6 38.33 3.00 -3.08
N HIS A 7 38.70 2.21 -4.09
CA HIS A 7 38.38 2.51 -5.49
C HIS A 7 36.88 2.41 -5.78
N VAL A 8 36.20 1.40 -5.22
CA VAL A 8 34.74 1.23 -5.38
C VAL A 8 33.98 2.37 -4.71
N ILE A 9 34.41 2.75 -3.50
CA ILE A 9 33.81 3.89 -2.77
C ILE A 9 34.04 5.20 -3.52
N ALA A 10 35.24 5.42 -4.06
CA ALA A 10 35.53 6.61 -4.86
C ALA A 10 34.67 6.69 -6.14
N LEU A 11 34.46 5.56 -6.82
CA LEU A 11 33.58 5.51 -7.99
C LEU A 11 32.10 5.76 -7.61
N ASP A 12 31.62 5.17 -6.53
CA ASP A 12 30.24 5.35 -6.07
C ASP A 12 29.97 6.80 -5.64
N THR A 13 30.88 7.39 -4.87
CA THR A 13 30.79 8.80 -4.47
C THR A 13 30.81 9.75 -5.67
N ALA A 14 31.68 9.49 -6.66
CA ALA A 14 31.70 10.25 -7.90
C ALA A 14 30.39 10.10 -8.69
N ALA A 15 29.86 8.89 -8.81
CA ALA A 15 28.60 8.62 -9.50
C ALA A 15 27.45 9.39 -8.84
N MET A 16 27.30 9.29 -7.51
CA MET A 16 26.27 9.99 -6.76
C MET A 16 26.40 11.52 -6.85
N ALA A 17 27.62 12.06 -6.84
CA ALA A 17 27.86 13.49 -6.98
C ALA A 17 27.50 14.03 -8.39
N THR A 18 27.65 13.20 -9.43
CA THR A 18 27.31 13.58 -10.81
C THR A 18 25.82 13.44 -11.15
N ALA A 19 25.05 12.76 -10.31
CA ALA A 19 23.62 12.61 -10.52
C ALA A 19 22.93 13.97 -10.48
N ALA A 20 22.36 14.39 -11.60
CA ALA A 20 21.65 15.67 -11.69
C ALA A 20 20.34 15.59 -10.88
N THR A 21 20.33 16.24 -9.71
CA THR A 21 19.16 16.39 -8.82
C THR A 21 18.39 17.69 -9.06
N GLY A 22 18.74 18.43 -10.13
CA GLY A 22 18.08 19.67 -10.51
C GLY A 22 16.61 19.48 -10.92
N ARG A 23 15.91 20.60 -11.10
CA ARG A 23 14.51 20.61 -11.56
C ARG A 23 14.39 19.82 -12.88
N PRO A 24 13.55 18.77 -12.96
CA PRO A 24 13.31 18.06 -14.20
C PRO A 24 12.83 19.02 -15.30
N HIS A 25 13.16 18.72 -16.55
CA HIS A 25 12.63 19.48 -17.69
C HIS A 25 11.09 19.54 -17.64
N ARG A 26 10.47 20.65 -18.06
CA ARG A 26 9.01 20.88 -17.99
C ARG A 26 8.15 19.70 -18.46
N ARG A 27 8.57 19.00 -19.52
CA ARG A 27 7.87 17.81 -20.07
C ARG A 27 7.92 16.58 -19.14
N LYS A 28 8.88 16.52 -18.23
CA LYS A 28 9.12 15.45 -17.25
C LYS A 28 8.64 15.81 -15.83
N GLU A 29 8.12 17.02 -15.64
CA GLU A 29 7.52 17.40 -14.35
C GLU A 29 6.19 16.68 -14.15
N ARG A 30 5.93 16.24 -12.92
CA ARG A 30 4.65 15.63 -12.56
C ARG A 30 3.59 16.72 -12.54
N ILE A 31 2.50 16.52 -13.28
CA ILE A 31 1.35 17.43 -13.25
C ILE A 31 0.56 17.16 -11.95
N PRO A 32 0.32 18.18 -11.10
CA PRO A 32 -0.51 18.01 -9.91
C PRO A 32 -1.93 17.54 -10.28
N PRO A 33 -2.60 16.74 -9.42
CA PRO A 33 -3.98 16.35 -9.68
C PRO A 33 -4.89 17.58 -9.79
N GLY A 34 -5.76 17.57 -10.79
CA GLY A 34 -6.73 18.64 -11.02
C GLY A 34 -7.77 18.75 -9.89
N PRO A 35 -8.57 19.83 -9.87
CA PRO A 35 -9.58 20.06 -8.82
C PRO A 35 -10.61 18.92 -8.73
N ALA A 36 -11.05 18.39 -9.88
CA ALA A 36 -11.98 17.25 -9.92
C ALA A 36 -11.38 15.98 -9.29
N ALA A 37 -10.11 15.68 -9.57
CA ALA A 37 -9.41 14.54 -8.98
C ALA A 37 -9.27 14.67 -7.46
N LYS A 38 -8.98 15.88 -6.96
CA LYS A 38 -8.95 16.16 -5.51
C LYS A 38 -10.32 16.01 -4.87
N ALA A 39 -11.38 16.50 -5.51
CA ALA A 39 -12.75 16.37 -5.00
C ALA A 39 -13.22 14.91 -4.95
N ALA A 40 -12.87 14.09 -5.95
CA ALA A 40 -13.16 12.66 -5.95
C ALA A 40 -12.39 11.93 -4.82
N ALA A 41 -11.12 12.27 -4.61
CA ALA A 41 -10.33 11.70 -3.52
C ALA A 41 -10.90 12.03 -2.13
N ALA A 42 -11.40 13.26 -1.94
CA ALA A 42 -12.06 13.67 -0.70
C ALA A 42 -13.32 12.83 -0.43
N GLN A 43 -14.15 12.57 -1.45
CA GLN A 43 -15.33 11.71 -1.33
C GLN A 43 -14.95 10.28 -0.93
N LEU A 44 -13.91 9.69 -1.54
CA LEU A 44 -13.45 8.35 -1.19
C LEU A 44 -12.91 8.27 0.26
N LEU A 45 -12.22 9.31 0.71
CA LEU A 45 -11.73 9.38 2.10
C LEU A 45 -12.89 9.48 3.11
N GLN A 46 -13.94 10.25 2.78
CA GLN A 46 -15.15 10.33 3.61
C GLN A 46 -15.88 8.99 3.70
N LEU A 47 -16.02 8.26 2.59
CA LEU A 47 -16.63 6.93 2.58
C LEU A 47 -15.86 5.91 3.43
N ARG A 48 -14.53 6.04 3.51
CA ARG A 48 -13.68 5.20 4.36
C ARG A 48 -13.83 5.50 5.86
N GLN A 49 -14.23 6.72 6.20
CA GLN A 49 -14.41 7.16 7.58
C GLN A 49 -15.82 6.89 8.14
N LEU A 50 -16.82 6.64 7.27
CA LEU A 50 -18.06 6.07 7.75
C LEU A 50 -17.76 4.66 8.28
N PRO A 51 -18.29 4.28 9.46
CA PRO A 51 -18.36 2.87 9.79
C PRO A 51 -19.13 2.24 8.66
N ILE A 52 -18.46 1.35 7.94
CA ILE A 52 -19.02 0.57 6.88
C ILE A 52 -20.08 -0.34 7.53
N THR A 53 -21.30 0.17 7.70
CA THR A 53 -22.47 -0.58 8.15
C THR A 53 -23.17 -1.27 6.98
N ALA A 54 -22.55 -1.28 5.80
CA ALA A 54 -23.13 -1.88 4.59
C ALA A 54 -22.10 -2.40 3.57
N ILE A 55 -20.90 -2.80 3.99
CA ILE A 55 -20.15 -3.79 3.22
C ILE A 55 -20.38 -5.09 3.95
N GLU A 56 -21.12 -5.97 3.27
CA GLU A 56 -21.29 -7.39 3.53
C GLU A 56 -20.25 -7.90 4.53
N THR A 57 -20.76 -8.44 5.65
CA THR A 57 -20.05 -9.15 6.71
C THR A 57 -18.66 -9.59 6.28
N SER A 58 -17.72 -8.65 6.34
CA SER A 58 -16.34 -8.94 6.01
C SER A 58 -15.84 -9.64 7.25
N THR A 59 -15.82 -10.96 7.18
CA THR A 59 -15.16 -11.83 8.16
C THR A 59 -13.91 -11.13 8.67
N PRO A 60 -13.73 -10.99 9.99
CA PRO A 60 -12.57 -10.30 10.52
C PRO A 60 -11.32 -10.89 9.88
N SER A 61 -10.48 -10.01 9.31
CA SER A 61 -9.21 -10.38 8.72
C SER A 61 -8.37 -11.05 9.81
N THR A 62 -8.29 -12.37 9.72
CA THR A 62 -7.52 -13.26 10.57
C THR A 62 -6.03 -13.07 10.28
N ASP A 63 -5.46 -11.93 10.70
CA ASP A 63 -4.01 -11.69 10.66
C ASP A 63 -3.25 -12.51 11.71
N SER A 64 -3.96 -13.20 12.61
CA SER A 64 -3.40 -14.30 13.41
C SER A 64 -3.86 -15.62 12.79
N THR A 65 -2.97 -16.50 12.37
CA THR A 65 -3.26 -17.86 11.83
C THR A 65 -4.03 -18.81 12.78
N VAL A 66 -4.57 -18.29 13.89
CA VAL A 66 -5.47 -18.97 14.80
C VAL A 66 -6.89 -18.83 14.24
N ILE A 67 -7.30 -19.85 13.50
CA ILE A 67 -8.68 -20.02 13.07
C ILE A 67 -9.47 -20.49 14.29
N ASP A 68 -10.41 -19.68 14.78
CA ASP A 68 -11.34 -20.09 15.83
C ASP A 68 -12.31 -21.16 15.28
N LEU A 69 -12.01 -22.42 15.61
CA LEU A 69 -12.78 -23.59 15.18
C LEU A 69 -14.23 -23.59 15.72
N SER A 70 -14.52 -22.84 16.78
CA SER A 70 -15.87 -22.73 17.35
C SER A 70 -16.83 -21.98 16.43
N ALA A 71 -16.32 -21.05 15.62
CA ALA A 71 -17.11 -20.35 14.61
C ALA A 71 -17.54 -21.30 13.49
N TYR A 72 -16.67 -22.25 13.12
CA TYR A 72 -16.97 -23.25 12.09
C TYR A 72 -18.02 -24.27 12.57
N GLU A 73 -17.93 -24.71 13.83
CA GLU A 73 -18.89 -25.64 14.43
C GLU A 73 -20.32 -25.06 14.46
N ARG A 74 -20.48 -23.80 14.89
CA ARG A 74 -21.79 -23.12 14.90
C ARG A 74 -22.39 -23.01 13.49
N ALA A 75 -21.57 -22.72 12.49
CA ALA A 75 -22.01 -22.65 11.10
C ALA A 75 -22.46 -24.03 10.55
N ALA A 76 -21.76 -25.11 10.94
CA ALA A 76 -22.13 -26.47 10.57
C ALA A 76 -23.44 -26.93 11.22
N GLN A 77 -23.66 -26.57 12.49
CA GLN A 77 -24.88 -26.92 13.23
C GLN A 77 -26.14 -26.36 12.55
N ASN A 78 -26.08 -25.11 12.08
CA ASN A 78 -27.20 -24.44 11.41
C ASN A 78 -27.49 -24.97 9.99
N ARG A 79 -26.60 -25.80 9.43
CA ARG A 79 -26.78 -26.44 8.11
C ARG A 79 -27.44 -27.81 8.22
N THR A 80 -27.48 -28.40 9.41
CA THR A 80 -28.09 -29.72 9.63
C THR A 80 -29.56 -29.52 9.96
N ILE A 81 -30.38 -29.44 8.91
CA ILE A 81 -31.83 -29.56 9.00
C ILE A 81 -32.11 -31.06 9.26
N GLN A 82 -32.74 -31.39 10.39
CA GLN A 82 -33.31 -32.73 10.60
C GLN A 82 -34.59 -32.91 9.77
#